data_AF-A0A3D3I5M6-F1
#
_entry.id   AF-A0A3D3I5M6-F1
#
_cell.length_a   1.000
_cell.length_b   1.000
_cell.length_c   1.000
_cell.angle_alpha   90.00
_cell.angle_beta   90.00
_cell.angle_gamma   90.00
#
_symmetry.space_group_name_H-M   'P 1'
#
loop_
_entity.id
_entity.type
_entity.pdbx_description
1 polymer ?
#
loop_
_entity_poly.entity_id
_entity_poly.type
_entity_poly.pdbx_seq_one_letter_code
_entity_poly.pdbx_strand_id
1 'polypeptide(L)'
;MSDNLNPNDRKRTMQAVKSKGTRLEKRLFATLSGMSISGWNKNVTTITGKPDVAFPVQKIALFVDGCFWHGCPHCKRKLPETNHEYWQRKIKRNVELAKIYNKQLNREGWNL
;
A
#
# COMPACT_ATOMS: atom_id res chain seq x y z
N MET A 1 8.43 -11.20 -17.80
CA MET A 1 8.71 -12.41 -17.02
C MET A 1 7.55 -13.33 -17.28
N SER A 2 7.79 -14.43 -17.98
CA SER A 2 6.82 -15.49 -18.16
C SER A 2 6.36 -16.00 -16.80
N ASP A 3 5.08 -16.32 -16.66
CA ASP A 3 4.59 -16.90 -15.41
C ASP A 3 5.16 -18.30 -15.23
N ASN A 4 5.97 -18.49 -14.20
CA ASN A 4 6.58 -19.78 -13.89
C ASN A 4 5.67 -20.64 -13.00
N LEU A 5 4.46 -20.16 -12.67
CA LEU A 5 3.48 -20.88 -11.85
C LEU A 5 2.39 -21.49 -12.74
N ASN A 6 1.90 -22.66 -12.35
CA ASN A 6 0.67 -23.18 -12.94
C ASN A 6 -0.55 -22.34 -12.44
N PRO A 7 -1.71 -22.42 -13.12
CA PRO A 7 -2.89 -21.63 -12.74
C PRO A 7 -3.36 -21.82 -11.30
N ASN A 8 -3.23 -23.02 -10.74
CA ASN A 8 -3.64 -23.33 -9.37
C ASN A 8 -2.72 -22.67 -8.33
N ASP A 9 -1.41 -22.72 -8.57
CA ASP A 9 -0.43 -22.09 -7.70
C ASP A 9 -0.51 -20.57 -7.78
N ARG A 10 -0.69 -20.01 -8.99
CA ARG A 10 -0.96 -18.58 -9.13
C ARG A 10 -2.19 -18.16 -8.33
N LYS A 11 -3.28 -18.92 -8.42
CA LYS A 11 -4.51 -18.65 -7.66
C LYS A 11 -4.22 -18.66 -6.16
N ARG A 12 -3.49 -19.66 -5.65
CA ARG A 12 -3.07 -19.74 -4.25
C ARG A 12 -2.21 -18.55 -3.83
N THR A 13 -1.22 -18.18 -4.62
CA THR A 13 -0.37 -17.00 -4.37
C THR A 13 -1.20 -15.72 -4.29
N MET A 14 -2.10 -15.51 -5.25
CA MET A 14 -2.97 -14.33 -5.28
C MET A 14 -3.94 -14.28 -4.10
N GLN A 15 -4.45 -15.43 -3.63
CA GLN A 15 -5.31 -15.52 -2.43
C GLN A 15 -4.57 -15.26 -1.12
N ALA A 16 -3.26 -15.52 -1.10
CA ALA A 16 -2.39 -15.25 0.05
C ALA A 16 -2.06 -13.76 0.18
N VAL A 17 -2.12 -12.98 -0.91
CA VAL A 17 -1.96 -11.52 -0.85
C VAL A 17 -3.13 -10.92 -0.07
N LYS A 18 -2.84 -10.40 1.12
CA LYS A 18 -3.81 -9.70 1.98
C LYS A 18 -3.70 -8.20 1.83
N SER A 19 -4.81 -7.50 2.04
CA SER A 19 -4.88 -6.04 2.05
C SER A 19 -4.44 -5.41 3.38
N LYS A 20 -4.29 -6.21 4.45
CA LYS A 20 -3.86 -5.81 5.78
C LYS A 20 -3.06 -6.92 6.43
N GLY A 21 -2.31 -6.59 7.47
CA GLY A 21 -1.48 -7.53 8.21
C GLY A 21 -0.29 -8.04 7.40
N THR A 22 0.15 -7.25 6.42
CA THR A 22 1.34 -7.58 5.63
C THR A 22 2.58 -7.61 6.53
N ARG A 23 3.64 -8.28 6.06
CA ARG A 23 4.90 -8.33 6.80
C ARG A 23 5.50 -6.93 7.03
N LEU A 24 5.31 -6.02 6.08
CA LEU A 24 5.81 -4.64 6.18
C LEU A 24 5.03 -3.84 7.22
N GLU A 25 3.70 -3.90 7.22
CA GLU A 25 2.87 -3.28 8.27
C GLU A 25 3.27 -3.77 9.66
N LYS A 26 3.38 -5.09 9.84
CA LYS A 26 3.77 -5.68 11.14
C LYS A 26 5.13 -5.16 11.61
N ARG A 27 6.08 -5.02 10.69
CA ARG A 27 7.40 -4.45 11.00
C ARG A 27 7.31 -2.98 11.38
N LEU A 28 6.53 -2.18 10.64
CA LEU A 28 6.29 -0.77 10.96
C LEU A 28 5.69 -0.63 12.36
N PHE A 29 4.64 -1.38 12.66
CA PHE A 29 3.98 -1.34 13.98
C PHE A 29 4.96 -1.73 15.11
N ALA A 30 5.74 -2.80 14.91
CA ALA A 30 6.75 -3.22 15.88
C ALA A 30 7.83 -2.16 16.09
N THR A 31 8.28 -1.48 15.02
CA THR A 31 9.25 -0.39 15.12
C THR A 31 8.70 0.80 15.88
N LEU A 32 7.47 1.25 15.57
CA LEU A 32 6.83 2.36 16.29
C LEU A 32 6.70 2.05 17.78
N SER A 33 6.24 0.84 18.13
CA SER A 33 6.15 0.39 19.52
C SER A 33 7.52 0.28 20.20
N GLY A 34 8.53 -0.28 19.52
CA GLY A 34 9.87 -0.45 20.08
C GLY A 34 10.62 0.87 20.29
N MET A 35 10.25 1.93 19.57
CA MET A 35 10.78 3.28 19.74
C MET A 35 9.99 4.12 20.76
N SER A 36 9.03 3.52 21.47
CA SER A 36 8.14 4.22 22.42
C SER A 36 7.34 5.37 21.79
N ILE A 37 7.08 5.31 20.49
CA ILE A 37 6.24 6.28 19.79
C ILE A 37 4.77 5.94 20.05
N SER A 38 4.02 6.89 20.60
CA SER A 38 2.61 6.75 20.98
C SER A 38 1.69 7.69 20.19
N GLY A 39 0.37 7.57 20.39
CA GLY A 39 -0.62 8.44 19.75
C GLY A 39 -0.98 8.08 18.31
N TRP A 40 -0.63 6.87 17.86
CA TRP A 40 -0.94 6.37 16.53
C TRP A 40 -2.02 5.28 16.54
N ASN A 41 -2.82 5.26 15.47
CA ASN A 41 -3.84 4.26 15.20
C ASN A 41 -3.42 3.41 14.00
N LYS A 42 -3.57 2.09 14.10
CA LYS A 42 -3.32 1.16 12.98
C LYS A 42 -4.57 0.93 12.12
N ASN A 43 -4.37 0.69 10.83
CA ASN A 43 -5.41 0.26 9.87
C ASN A 43 -6.65 1.18 9.87
N VAL A 44 -6.45 2.49 9.79
CA VAL A 44 -7.51 3.48 9.99
C VAL A 44 -8.50 3.48 8.83
N THR A 45 -9.79 3.44 9.14
CA THR A 45 -10.87 3.38 8.14
C THR A 45 -11.61 4.70 7.94
N THR A 46 -11.46 5.64 8.88
CA THR A 46 -12.18 6.92 8.93
C THR A 46 -11.46 8.05 8.20
N ILE A 47 -10.21 7.84 7.77
CA ILE A 47 -9.39 8.83 7.09
C ILE A 47 -9.32 8.48 5.59
N THR A 48 -9.37 9.51 4.74
CA THR A 48 -9.19 9.40 3.29
C THR A 48 -7.97 8.55 2.94
N GLY A 49 -8.10 7.66 1.95
CA GLY A 49 -7.02 6.75 1.54
C GLY A 49 -6.75 5.58 2.49
N LYS A 50 -7.34 5.57 3.71
CA LYS A 50 -7.23 4.49 4.70
C LYS A 50 -5.76 4.17 5.06
N PRO A 51 -5.03 5.12 5.67
CA PRO A 51 -3.62 4.93 6.01
C PRO A 51 -3.41 3.74 6.94
N ASP A 52 -2.28 3.07 6.76
CA ASP A 52 -1.86 1.94 7.60
C ASP A 52 -1.58 2.39 9.03
N VAL A 53 -1.04 3.60 9.19
CA VAL A 53 -0.86 4.27 10.47
C VAL A 53 -1.28 5.73 10.36
N ALA A 54 -2.02 6.24 11.34
CA ALA A 54 -2.26 7.67 11.44
C ALA A 54 -1.99 8.18 12.86
N PHE A 55 -1.46 9.40 12.96
CA PHE A 55 -1.32 10.19 14.18
C PHE A 55 -2.35 11.33 14.12
N PRO A 56 -3.55 11.16 14.69
CA PRO A 56 -4.64 12.11 14.47
C PRO A 56 -4.38 13.51 15.05
N VAL A 57 -3.66 13.58 16.18
CA VAL A 57 -3.32 14.85 16.84
C VAL A 57 -2.32 15.65 16.01
N GLN A 58 -1.27 15.00 15.52
CA GLN A 58 -0.23 15.59 14.69
C GLN A 58 -0.63 15.72 13.21
N LYS A 59 -1.80 15.17 12.85
CA LYS A 59 -2.28 15.07 11.46
C LYS A 59 -1.23 14.43 10.53
N ILE A 60 -0.61 13.32 10.94
CA ILE A 60 0.33 12.55 10.10
C ILE A 60 -0.34 11.26 9.65
N ALA A 61 -0.29 10.94 8.36
CA ALA A 61 -0.81 9.72 7.77
C ALA A 61 0.30 8.97 7.04
N LEU A 62 0.55 7.72 7.43
CA LEU A 62 1.59 6.86 6.87
C LEU A 62 0.97 5.72 6.06
N PHE A 63 1.54 5.49 4.88
CA PHE A 63 1.14 4.45 3.93
C PHE A 63 2.31 3.50 3.66
N VAL A 64 2.03 2.19 3.70
CA VAL A 64 2.99 1.13 3.41
C VAL A 64 2.78 0.66 1.97
N ASP A 65 3.35 1.41 1.04
CA ASP A 65 3.15 1.19 -0.38
C ASP A 65 4.02 0.03 -0.92
N GLY A 66 3.36 -1.10 -1.20
CA GLY A 66 3.99 -2.22 -1.87
C GLY A 66 4.47 -1.84 -3.27
N CYS A 67 5.77 -1.99 -3.54
CA CYS A 67 6.39 -1.50 -4.78
C CYS A 67 5.71 -1.95 -6.08
N PHE A 68 5.17 -3.16 -6.13
CA PHE A 68 4.44 -3.67 -7.29
C PHE A 68 3.07 -2.99 -7.43
N TRP A 69 2.28 -2.94 -6.36
CA TRP A 69 0.89 -2.45 -6.36
C TRP A 69 0.77 -0.94 -6.55
N HIS A 70 1.79 -0.19 -6.11
CA HIS A 70 1.84 1.26 -6.14
C HIS A 70 2.79 1.81 -7.21
N GLY A 71 3.32 0.96 -8.11
CA GLY A 71 4.11 1.41 -9.25
C GLY A 71 5.38 2.18 -8.86
N CYS A 72 6.15 1.64 -7.91
CA CYS A 72 7.34 2.32 -7.36
C CYS A 72 8.33 2.76 -8.47
N PRO A 73 8.66 4.06 -8.56
CA PRO A 73 9.50 4.60 -9.64
C PRO A 73 10.97 4.15 -9.53
N HIS A 74 11.41 3.75 -8.34
CA HIS A 74 12.79 3.33 -8.07
C HIS A 74 13.03 1.86 -8.41
N CYS A 75 12.13 0.96 -7.98
CA CYS A 75 12.33 -0.48 -8.16
C CYS A 75 11.96 -0.98 -9.56
N LYS A 76 11.24 -0.18 -10.36
CA LYS A 76 10.83 -0.48 -11.76
C LYS A 76 10.41 -1.94 -11.96
N ARG A 77 9.50 -2.42 -11.09
CA ARG A 77 9.04 -3.82 -11.12
C ARG A 77 8.38 -4.12 -12.47
N LYS A 78 8.82 -5.20 -13.13
CA LYS A 78 8.23 -5.64 -14.40
C LYS A 78 6.79 -6.08 -14.18
N LEU A 79 5.90 -5.69 -15.09
CA LEU A 79 4.54 -6.19 -15.12
C LEU A 79 4.52 -7.65 -15.64
N PRO A 80 3.53 -8.46 -15.21
CA PRO A 80 3.33 -9.79 -15.77
C PRO A 80 3.01 -9.71 -17.26
N GLU A 81 3.57 -10.61 -18.06
CA GLU A 81 3.25 -10.72 -19.50
C GLU A 81 1.82 -11.22 -19.71
N THR A 82 1.37 -12.17 -18.88
CA THR A 82 -0.02 -12.61 -18.87
C THR A 82 -0.93 -11.50 -18.36
N ASN A 83 -2.00 -11.19 -19.10
CA ASN A 83 -2.95 -10.11 -18.79
C ASN A 83 -2.25 -8.75 -18.60
N HIS A 84 -1.20 -8.48 -19.38
CA HIS A 84 -0.36 -7.30 -19.25
C HIS A 84 -1.17 -5.99 -19.22
N GLU A 85 -2.12 -5.81 -20.14
CA GLU A 85 -2.95 -4.60 -20.17
C GLU A 85 -3.80 -4.42 -18.92
N TYR A 86 -4.33 -5.51 -18.36
CA TYR A 86 -5.08 -5.45 -17.10
C TYR A 86 -4.18 -4.95 -15.98
N TRP A 87 -2.98 -5.51 -15.85
CA TRP A 87 -2.02 -5.09 -14.84
C TRP A 87 -1.59 -3.65 -15.01
N GLN A 88 -1.30 -3.23 -16.25
CA GLN A 88 -0.93 -1.86 -16.56
C GLN A 88 -2.04 -0.87 -16.16
N ARG A 89 -3.30 -1.14 -16.55
CA ARG A 89 -4.45 -0.30 -16.17
C ARG A 89 -4.67 -0.28 -14.67
N LYS A 90 -4.53 -1.44 -14.00
CA LYS A 90 -4.72 -1.56 -12.55
C LYS A 90 -3.68 -0.76 -11.76
N ILE A 91 -2.40 -0.93 -12.08
CA ILE A 91 -1.32 -0.19 -11.40
C ILE A 91 -1.44 1.31 -11.67
N LYS A 92 -1.72 1.71 -12.93
CA LYS A 92 -1.95 3.12 -13.27
C LYS A 92 -3.08 3.73 -12.44
N ARG A 93 -4.22 3.04 -12.33
CA ARG A 93 -5.36 3.47 -11.50
C ARG A 93 -4.99 3.59 -10.03
N ASN A 94 -4.22 2.65 -9.48
CA ASN A 94 -3.78 2.72 -8.08
C ASN A 94 -2.91 3.96 -7.84
N VAL A 95 -1.97 4.25 -8.74
CA VAL A 95 -1.12 5.45 -8.67
C VAL A 95 -1.94 6.74 -8.77
N GLU A 96 -2.92 6.78 -9.67
CA GLU A 96 -3.83 7.93 -9.82
C GLU A 96 -4.68 8.16 -8.57
N LEU A 97 -5.25 7.09 -8.00
CA LEU A 97 -6.00 7.16 -6.75
C LEU A 97 -5.12 7.64 -5.59
N ALA A 98 -3.88 7.14 -5.47
CA ALA A 98 -2.94 7.61 -4.46
C ALA A 98 -2.69 9.13 -4.58
N LYS A 99 -2.51 9.65 -5.79
CA LYS A 99 -2.37 11.11 -6.01
C LYS A 99 -3.61 11.89 -5.59
N ILE A 100 -4.80 11.38 -5.87
CA ILE A 100 -6.07 12.01 -5.47
C ILE A 100 -6.18 12.05 -3.95
N TYR A 101 -5.92 10.92 -3.28
CA TYR A 101 -5.99 10.83 -1.82
C TYR A 101 -4.95 11.72 -1.15
N ASN A 102 -3.71 11.74 -1.65
CA ASN A 102 -2.67 12.61 -1.12
C ASN A 102 -3.08 14.09 -1.22
N LYS A 103 -3.64 14.50 -2.36
CA LYS A 103 -4.15 15.87 -2.54
C LYS A 103 -5.29 16.20 -1.58
N GLN A 104 -6.20 15.26 -1.35
CA GLN A 104 -7.32 15.45 -0.42
C GLN A 104 -6.83 15.53 1.03
N LEU A 105 -5.93 14.64 1.44
CA LEU A 105 -5.32 14.63 2.76
C LEU A 105 -4.58 15.94 3.04
N ASN A 106 -3.78 16.43 2.09
CA ASN A 106 -3.11 17.72 2.21
C ASN A 106 -4.10 18.88 2.40
N ARG A 107 -5.26 18.85 1.73
CA ARG A 107 -6.33 19.85 1.91
C ARG A 107 -7.03 19.74 3.27
N GLU A 108 -7.12 18.54 3.81
CA GLU A 108 -7.64 18.25 5.16
C GLU A 108 -6.62 18.54 6.28
N GLY A 109 -5.44 19.07 5.92
CA GLY A 109 -4.36 19.44 6.84
C GLY A 109 -3.48 18.28 7.29
N TRP A 110 -3.53 17.13 6.60
CA TRP A 110 -2.66 16.00 6.89
C TRP A 110 -1.30 16.15 6.20
N ASN A 111 -0.27 15.70 6.91
CA ASN A 111 1.07 15.46 6.42
C ASN A 111 1.21 13.98 6.06
N LEU A 112 1.90 13.70 4.95
CA LEU A 112 2.05 12.36 4.36
C LEU A 112 3.50 11.89 4.45
#